data_AF-A0A0N4T2P1-F1
#
_entry.id   AF-A0A0N4T2P1-F1
#
_cell.length_a   1.000
_cell.length_b   1.000
_cell.length_c   1.000
_cell.angle_alpha   90.00
_cell.angle_beta   90.00
_cell.angle_gamma   90.00
#
_symmetry.space_group_name_H-M   'P 1'
#
loop_
_entity.id
_entity.type
_entity.pdbx_description
1 polymer ?
#
loop_
_entity_poly.entity_id
_entity_poly.type
_entity_poly.pdbx_seq_one_letter_code
_entity_poly.pdbx_strand_id
1 'polypeptide(L)'
;MIFQCLKNSEDILGEQYELTDEEIEIVSQDNLYELLAYSIAPEIYGHLDFKKSLLFALVGGVDKNVNGTKVRGCINILLMGDPDVAKSQLLSYVDRLATRTQYAVVYWSKFFWC
;
A
#
# COMPACT_ATOMS: atom_id res chain seq x y z
N MET A 1 -9.25 10.27 2.44
CA MET A 1 -9.11 9.02 1.66
C MET A 1 -9.33 7.88 2.65
N ILE A 2 -10.52 7.28 2.67
CA ILE A 2 -10.81 6.18 3.58
C ILE A 2 -10.28 4.92 2.90
N PHE A 3 -9.07 4.52 3.27
CA PHE A 3 -8.66 3.13 3.10
C PHE A 3 -9.56 2.31 4.03
N GLN A 4 -10.67 1.81 3.48
CA GLN A 4 -11.54 0.91 4.22
C GLN A 4 -10.78 -0.41 4.35
N CYS A 5 -10.11 -0.57 5.49
CA CYS A 5 -9.63 -1.86 5.97
C CYS A 5 -10.80 -2.84 5.94
N LEU A 6 -10.69 -3.84 5.08
CA LEU A 6 -11.59 -4.97 5.09
C LEU A 6 -11.27 -5.81 6.31
N LYS A 7 -11.98 -5.51 7.41
CA LYS A 7 -12.45 -6.60 8.25
C LYS A 7 -13.69 -7.17 7.60
N ASN A 8 -13.49 -8.11 6.71
CA ASN A 8 -14.45 -9.18 6.51
C ASN A 8 -13.67 -10.39 6.05
N SER A 9 -14.01 -11.51 6.67
CA SER A 9 -13.60 -12.88 6.40
C SER A 9 -12.14 -13.21 6.67
N GLU A 10 -11.91 -13.88 7.80
CA GLU A 10 -10.84 -14.87 7.99
C GLU A 10 -11.03 -16.11 7.07
N ASP A 11 -11.76 -15.98 5.95
CA ASP A 11 -12.44 -17.12 5.30
C ASP A 11 -12.30 -17.17 3.77
N ILE A 12 -11.23 -16.62 3.18
CA ILE A 12 -10.88 -16.95 1.79
C ILE A 12 -9.39 -17.25 1.70
N LEU A 13 -9.07 -18.51 2.02
CA LEU A 13 -7.94 -19.29 1.51
C LEU A 13 -6.56 -18.89 2.09
N GLY A 14 -5.93 -19.64 2.99
CA GLY A 14 -5.97 -21.11 2.99
C GLY A 14 -5.50 -21.72 1.66
N GLU A 15 -5.03 -20.92 0.69
CA GLU A 15 -4.09 -21.44 -0.30
C GLU A 15 -2.81 -21.66 0.51
N GLN A 16 -2.51 -22.91 0.76
CA GLN A 16 -1.18 -23.35 1.16
C GLN A 16 -0.24 -22.90 0.04
N TYR A 17 0.22 -21.66 0.09
CA TYR A 17 1.40 -21.25 -0.64
C TYR A 17 2.55 -21.93 0.10
N GLU A 18 2.83 -23.19 -0.24
CA GLU A 18 4.11 -23.80 0.08
C GLU A 18 5.13 -23.00 -0.72
N LEU A 19 5.82 -22.07 -0.04
CA LEU A 19 6.92 -21.32 -0.61
C LEU A 19 7.89 -22.34 -1.20
N THR A 20 8.18 -22.22 -2.49
CA THR A 20 9.17 -23.09 -3.11
C THR A 20 10.54 -22.78 -2.49
N ASP A 21 11.45 -23.75 -2.49
CA ASP A 21 12.80 -23.57 -1.95
C ASP A 21 13.52 -22.34 -2.55
N GLU A 22 13.18 -22.00 -3.80
CA GLU A 22 13.67 -20.82 -4.54
C GLU A 22 13.17 -19.49 -3.93
N GLU A 23 11.91 -19.42 -3.48
CA GLU A 23 11.36 -18.21 -2.86
C GLU A 23 11.95 -17.98 -1.46
N ILE A 24 12.27 -19.06 -0.74
CA ILE A 24 12.92 -19.01 0.58
C ILE A 24 14.35 -18.46 0.46
N GLU A 25 15.09 -18.84 -0.58
CA GLU A 25 16.42 -18.26 -0.86
C GLU A 25 16.34 -16.77 -1.12
N ILE A 26 15.31 -16.32 -1.85
CA ILE A 26 15.09 -14.89 -2.14
C ILE A 26 14.76 -14.13 -0.85
N VAL A 27 13.85 -14.66 0.00
CA VAL A 27 13.49 -14.07 1.30
C VAL A 27 14.68 -13.99 2.25
N SER A 28 15.62 -14.93 2.15
CA SER A 28 16.83 -14.97 2.98
C SER A 28 17.89 -13.92 2.60
N GLN A 29 17.70 -13.19 1.49
CA GLN A 29 18.61 -12.11 1.11
C GLN A 29 18.35 -10.86 1.95
N ASP A 30 19.41 -10.30 2.54
CA ASP A 30 19.36 -9.07 3.34
C ASP A 30 18.80 -7.85 2.57
N ASN A 31 18.80 -7.91 1.23
CA ASN A 31 18.36 -6.83 0.35
C ASN A 31 16.89 -6.94 -0.10
N LEU A 32 16.13 -7.94 0.38
CA LEU A 32 14.75 -8.16 -0.06
C LEU A 32 13.88 -6.91 0.10
N TYR A 33 14.03 -6.20 1.23
CA TYR A 33 13.26 -5.00 1.52
C TYR A 33 13.49 -3.89 0.48
N GLU A 34 14.72 -3.73 0.02
CA GLU A 34 15.05 -2.73 -1.00
C GLU A 34 14.57 -3.19 -2.38
N LEU A 35 14.76 -4.46 -2.73
CA LEU A 35 14.31 -5.05 -3.98
C LEU A 35 12.78 -4.91 -4.14
N LEU A 36 12.01 -5.20 -3.08
CA LEU A 36 10.57 -5.02 -3.06
C LEU A 36 10.18 -3.54 -3.23
N ALA A 37 10.89 -2.64 -2.54
CA ALA A 37 10.65 -1.20 -2.70
C ALA A 37 10.96 -0.70 -4.11
N TYR A 38 11.98 -1.24 -4.78
CA TYR A 38 12.30 -0.90 -6.18
C TYR A 38 11.30 -1.47 -7.18
N SER A 39 10.74 -2.65 -6.89
CA SER A 39 9.72 -3.29 -7.73
C SER A 39 8.41 -2.50 -7.78
N ILE A 40 8.10 -1.75 -6.72
CA ILE A 40 6.93 -0.86 -6.68
C ILE A 40 7.18 0.38 -7.53
N ALA A 41 6.33 0.56 -8.55
CA ALA A 41 6.32 1.72 -9.45
C ALA A 41 7.72 2.00 -10.05
N PRO A 42 8.23 1.13 -10.94
CA PRO A 42 9.56 1.29 -11.53
C PRO A 42 9.67 2.52 -12.45
N GLU A 43 8.53 3.05 -12.89
CA GLU A 43 8.43 4.23 -13.76
C GLU A 43 8.99 5.51 -13.11
N ILE A 44 8.99 5.58 -11.78
CA ILE A 44 9.44 6.76 -11.04
C ILE A 44 10.79 6.46 -10.40
N TYR A 45 11.80 7.23 -10.80
CA TYR A 45 13.16 7.13 -10.27
C TYR A 45 13.29 7.94 -8.96
N GLY A 46 13.97 7.35 -7.96
CA GLY A 46 14.20 8.00 -6.67
C GLY A 46 13.11 7.77 -5.62
N HIS A 47 13.11 8.60 -4.57
CA HIS A 47 12.11 8.61 -3.50
C HIS A 47 11.84 7.22 -2.86
N LEU A 48 12.92 6.50 -2.52
CA LEU A 48 12.83 5.15 -1.94
C LEU A 48 12.00 5.12 -0.66
N ASP A 49 12.06 6.17 0.16
CA ASP A 49 11.28 6.26 1.39
C ASP A 49 9.77 6.30 1.12
N PHE A 50 9.35 6.95 0.04
CA PHE A 50 7.95 6.94 -0.37
C PHE A 50 7.53 5.55 -0.83
N LYS A 51 8.33 4.87 -1.66
CA LYS A 51 8.04 3.49 -2.11
C LYS A 51 7.98 2.51 -0.93
N LYS A 52 8.91 2.64 0.03
CA LYS A 52 8.94 1.89 1.29
C LYS A 52 7.69 2.16 2.14
N SER A 53 7.24 3.41 2.26
CA SER A 53 6.01 3.74 2.98
C SER A 53 4.77 3.12 2.32
N LEU A 54 4.71 3.13 0.99
CA LEU A 54 3.63 2.48 0.21
C LEU A 54 3.64 0.96 0.40
N LEU A 55 4.81 0.32 0.44
CA LEU A 55 4.95 -1.10 0.74
C LEU A 55 4.32 -1.44 2.10
N PHE A 56 4.59 -0.64 3.14
CA PHE A 56 3.96 -0.85 4.45
C PHE A 56 2.45 -0.64 4.44
N ALA A 57 1.94 0.31 3.65
CA ALA A 57 0.49 0.48 3.50
C ALA A 57 -0.19 -0.71 2.81
N LEU A 58 0.49 -1.38 1.86
CA LEU A 58 -0.01 -2.59 1.20
C LEU A 58 0.00 -3.82 2.12
N VAL A 59 1.07 -4.00 2.90
CA VAL A 59 1.17 -5.09 3.89
C VAL A 59 0.18 -4.88 5.05
N GLY A 60 -0.01 -3.61 5.45
CA GLY A 60 -0.85 -3.26 6.59
C GLY A 60 -0.26 -3.68 7.94
N GLY A 61 -0.99 -3.38 9.01
CA GLY A 61 -0.64 -3.78 10.36
C GLY A 61 -1.68 -4.72 10.97
N VAL A 62 -1.25 -5.47 11.99
CA VAL A 62 -2.13 -6.39 12.73
C VAL A 62 -3.03 -5.60 13.67
N ASP A 63 -4.35 -5.80 13.55
CA ASP A 63 -5.31 -5.27 14.53
C ASP A 63 -5.14 -5.97 15.87
N LYS A 64 -4.85 -5.20 16.92
CA LYS A 64 -4.71 -5.72 18.29
C LYS A 64 -5.91 -5.31 19.14
N ASN A 65 -6.43 -6.25 19.91
CA ASN A 65 -7.45 -5.97 20.92
C ASN A 65 -6.83 -6.12 22.30
N VAL A 66 -6.72 -5.02 23.04
CA VAL A 66 -6.20 -5.03 24.41
C VAL A 66 -7.34 -4.62 25.33
N ASN A 67 -7.72 -5.51 26.24
CA ASN A 67 -8.68 -5.24 27.33
C ASN A 67 -9.99 -4.58 26.87
N GLY A 68 -10.56 -5.05 25.77
CA GLY A 68 -11.84 -4.54 25.22
C GLY A 68 -11.72 -3.28 24.37
N THR A 69 -10.52 -2.72 24.22
CA THR A 69 -10.26 -1.62 23.27
C THR A 69 -9.55 -2.16 22.03
N LYS A 70 -10.20 -2.01 20.88
CA LYS A 70 -9.66 -2.39 19.58
C LYS A 70 -8.76 -1.28 19.03
N VAL A 71 -7.49 -1.57 18.87
CA VAL A 71 -6.52 -0.72 18.18
C VAL A 71 -6.55 -1.08 16.69
N ARG A 72 -6.72 -0.07 15.84
CA ARG A 72 -6.72 -0.24 14.38
C ARG A 72 -5.28 -0.44 13.88
N GLY A 73 -5.03 -1.49 13.12
CA GLY A 73 -3.76 -1.79 12.45
C GLY A 73 -3.62 -1.14 11.06
N CYS A 74 -4.63 -0.40 10.62
CA CYS A 74 -4.69 0.19 9.28
C CYS A 74 -3.82 1.45 9.21
N ILE A 75 -2.90 1.48 8.24
CA ILE A 75 -1.99 2.60 8.02
C ILE A 75 -2.65 3.58 7.04
N ASN A 76 -2.73 4.86 7.41
CA ASN A 76 -3.20 5.92 6.54
C ASN A 76 -2.02 6.81 6.13
N ILE A 77 -1.77 6.93 4.84
CA ILE A 77 -0.68 7.75 4.29
C ILE A 77 -1.28 8.95 3.57
N LEU A 78 -0.72 10.13 3.84
CA LEU A 78 -1.02 11.37 3.14
C LEU A 78 0.22 11.84 2.39
N LEU A 79 0.12 11.97 1.07
CA LEU A 79 1.21 12.44 0.22
C LEU A 79 1.07 13.95 -0.05
N MET A 80 1.88 14.77 0.61
CA MET A 80 1.97 16.23 0.42
C MET A 80 3.25 16.63 -0.32
N GLY A 81 3.28 17.79 -1.00
CA GLY A 81 4.45 18.27 -1.78
C GLY A 81 4.13 18.67 -3.23
N ASP A 82 5.17 18.92 -4.01
CA ASP A 82 5.10 19.64 -5.29
C ASP A 82 4.35 18.92 -6.41
N PRO A 83 3.79 19.66 -7.38
CA PRO A 83 3.08 19.09 -8.53
C PRO A 83 3.95 18.22 -9.45
N ASP A 84 5.28 18.33 -9.35
CA ASP A 84 6.23 17.68 -10.27
C ASP A 84 6.62 16.24 -9.87
N VAL A 85 6.17 15.76 -8.70
CA VAL A 85 6.67 14.52 -8.10
C VAL A 85 5.86 13.26 -8.51
N ALA A 86 5.21 13.28 -9.67
CA ALA A 86 4.47 12.15 -10.26
C ALA A 86 3.50 11.40 -9.30
N LYS A 87 2.95 12.08 -8.29
CA LYS A 87 2.14 11.47 -7.22
C LYS A 87 0.88 10.78 -7.73
N SER A 88 0.22 11.37 -8.72
CA SER A 88 -0.96 10.77 -9.34
C SER A 88 -0.63 9.46 -10.06
N GLN A 89 0.57 9.33 -10.63
CA GLN A 89 1.04 8.08 -11.23
C GLN A 89 1.34 7.03 -10.16
N LEU A 90 2.01 7.40 -9.06
CA LEU A 90 2.21 6.49 -7.91
C LEU A 90 0.88 5.94 -7.38
N LEU A 91 -0.10 6.82 -7.16
CA LEU A 91 -1.40 6.41 -6.64
C LEU A 91 -2.17 5.53 -7.63
N SER A 92 -2.09 5.82 -8.92
CA SER A 92 -2.72 4.99 -9.97
C SER A 92 -2.06 3.61 -10.07
N TYR A 93 -0.76 3.50 -9.84
CA TYR A 93 -0.06 2.22 -9.81
C TYR A 93 -0.49 1.38 -8.60
N VAL A 94 -0.57 1.99 -7.42
CA VAL A 94 -1.04 1.32 -6.19
C VAL A 94 -2.50 0.88 -6.30
N ASP A 95 -3.34 1.69 -6.93
CA ASP A 95 -4.76 1.36 -7.18
C ASP A 95 -4.91 0.08 -8.03
N ARG A 96 -3.99 -0.15 -8.99
CA ARG A 96 -3.94 -1.40 -9.77
C ARG A 96 -3.43 -2.59 -8.98
N LEU A 97 -2.52 -2.37 -8.03
CA LEU A 97 -1.95 -3.45 -7.21
C LEU A 97 -2.93 -3.95 -6.14
N ALA A 98 -3.66 -3.06 -5.49
CA ALA A 98 -4.52 -3.43 -4.36
C ALA A 98 -5.98 -3.67 -4.79
N THR A 99 -6.47 -4.89 -4.55
CA THR A 99 -7.75 -5.43 -5.05
C THR A 99 -9.00 -4.65 -4.63
N ARG A 100 -8.94 -3.82 -3.58
CA ARG A 100 -10.07 -3.00 -3.09
C ARG A 100 -9.67 -1.53 -2.83
N THR A 101 -8.94 -0.91 -3.76
CA THR A 101 -8.58 0.52 -3.66
C THR A 101 -9.65 1.39 -4.33
N GLN A 102 -9.81 2.63 -3.83
CA GLN A 102 -10.62 3.65 -4.48
C GLN A 102 -9.75 4.89 -4.72
N TYR A 103 -9.43 5.15 -5.97
CA TYR A 103 -8.80 6.39 -6.41
C TYR A 103 -9.85 7.44 -6.79
N ALA A 104 -9.84 8.58 -6.09
CA ALA A 104 -10.71 9.71 -6.40
C ALA A 104 -9.88 11.00 -6.56
N VAL A 105 -9.94 11.61 -7.75
CA VAL A 105 -9.39 12.94 -8.00
C VAL A 105 -10.49 13.95 -7.77
N VAL A 106 -10.31 14.84 -6.80
CA VAL A 106 -11.20 16.00 -6.63
C VAL A 106 -10.70 17.10 -7.56
N TYR A 107 -11.38 17.26 -8.69
CA TYR A 107 -11.17 18.41 -9.56
C TYR A 107 -11.74 19.66 -8.89
N TRP A 108 -10.87 20.65 -8.60
CA TRP A 108 -11.25 21.98 -8.09
C TRP A 108 -12.13 22.80 -9.06
N SER A 109 -12.33 22.33 -10.29
CA SER A 109 -13.07 23.05 -11.32
C SER A 109 -14.60 22.94 -11.22
N LYS A 110 -15.16 22.19 -10.25
CA LYS A 110 -16.62 22.08 -10.04
C LYS A 110 -17.18 22.88 -8.86
N PHE A 111 -16.36 23.69 -8.18
CA PHE A 111 -16.79 24.49 -7.03
C PHE A 111 -16.94 26.00 -7.31
N PHE A 112 -16.75 26.45 -8.57
CA PHE A 112 -16.78 27.88 -8.93
C PHE A 112 -18.06 28.31 -9.68
N TRP A 113 -19.10 27.49 -9.69
CA TRP A 113 -20.40 27.89 -10.25
C TRP A 113 -21.55 27.32 -9.41
N CYS A 114 -21.78 27.96 -8.26
CA CYS A 114 -23.05 28.04 -7.55
C CYS A 114 -23.04 29.35 -6.78
#